data_AF-A0A9D7QF92-F1
#
_entry.id   AF-A0A9D7QF92-F1
#
_cell.length_a   1.000
_cell.length_b   1.000
_cell.length_c   1.000
_cell.angle_alpha   90.00
_cell.angle_beta   90.00
_cell.angle_gamma   90.00
#
_symmetry.space_group_name_H-M   'P 1'
#
loop_
_entity.id
_entity.type
_entity.pdbx_description
1 polymer ?
#
loop_
_entity_poly.entity_id
_entity_poly.type
_entity_poly.pdbx_seq_one_letter_code
_entity_poly.pdbx_strand_id
1 'polypeptide(L)' 'MKFIFLLGGFTGFALTAFTGWCADRAPDRILLDAALGCLAGAVLFRWFWNVLLSALRETLVARHRAAAAVAVPPAKTK' A
#
# COMPACT_ATOMS: atom_id res chain seq x y z
N MET A 1 -3.19 -3.37 -10.11
CA MET A 1 -3.51 -4.06 -8.82
C MET A 1 -2.75 -5.37 -8.63
N LYS A 2 -2.57 -6.24 -9.65
CA LYS A 2 -1.86 -7.54 -9.49
C LYS A 2 -0.43 -7.41 -8.95
N PHE A 3 0.36 -6.45 -9.44
CA PHE A 3 1.75 -6.26 -8.99
C PHE A 3 1.88 -5.88 -7.51
N ILE A 4 0.94 -5.11 -6.97
CA ILE A 4 0.95 -4.67 -5.56
C ILE A 4 0.66 -5.85 -4.63
N PHE A 5 -0.21 -6.76 -5.05
CA PHE A 5 -0.49 -8.00 -4.31
C PHE A 5 0.72 -8.94 -4.32
N LEU A 6 1.36 -9.10 -5.48
CA LEU A 6 2.58 -9.91 -5.62
C LEU A 6 3.76 -9.33 -4.82
N LEU A 7 3.96 -8.01 -4.88
CA LEU A 7 4.97 -7.32 -4.07
C LEU A 7 4.69 -7.53 -2.59
N GLY A 8 3.48 -7.18 -2.11
CA GLY A 8 3.13 -7.31 -0.70
C GLY A 8 3.23 -8.74 -0.15
N GLY A 9 2.83 -9.73 -0.94
CA GLY A 9 2.98 -11.14 -0.58
C GLY A 9 4.45 -11.57 -0.55
N PHE A 10 5.25 -11.16 -1.54
CA PHE A 10 6.68 -11.46 -1.58
C PHE A 10 7.44 -10.80 -0.41
N THR A 11 7.17 -9.54 -0.08
CA THR A 11 7.78 -8.89 1.09
C THR A 11 7.36 -9.57 2.38
N GLY A 12 6.07 -9.93 2.54
CA GLY A 12 5.57 -10.64 3.71
C GLY A 12 6.23 -12.02 3.88
N PHE A 13 6.37 -12.77 2.80
CA PHE A 13 7.08 -14.06 2.77
C PHE A 13 8.56 -13.90 3.12
N ALA A 14 9.25 -12.96 2.48
CA ALA A 14 10.68 -12.74 2.70
C ALA A 14 10.97 -12.32 4.15
N LEU A 15 10.14 -11.45 4.74
CA LEU A 15 10.30 -11.00 6.12
C LEU A 15 10.14 -12.17 7.09
N THR A 16 9.08 -12.96 6.93
CA THR A 16 8.77 -14.08 7.83
C THR A 16 9.74 -15.24 7.68
N ALA A 17 10.19 -15.55 6.46
CA ALA A 17 11.25 -16.52 6.21
C ALA A 17 12.58 -16.07 6.84
N PHE A 18 12.95 -14.80 6.70
CA PHE A 18 14.17 -14.25 7.31
C PHE A 18 14.10 -14.27 8.84
N THR A 19 12.97 -13.86 9.43
CA THR A 19 12.79 -13.94 10.89
C THR A 19 12.78 -15.39 11.40
N GLY A 20 12.23 -16.33 10.62
CA GLY A 20 12.24 -17.76 10.95
C GLY A 20 13.65 -18.35 10.94
N TRP A 21 14.48 -17.91 9.99
CA TRP A 21 15.89 -18.27 9.94
C TRP A 21 16.67 -17.69 11.12
N CYS A 22 16.49 -16.41 11.46
CA CYS A 22 17.13 -15.81 12.64
C CYS A 22 16.70 -16.48 13.97
N ALA A 23 15.54 -17.13 14.01
CA ALA A 23 15.01 -17.79 15.19
C ALA A 23 15.44 -19.27 15.33
N ASP A 24 16.32 -19.76 14.45
CA ASP A 24 16.82 -21.15 14.42
C ASP A 24 15.68 -22.20 14.44
N ARG A 25 14.54 -21.87 13.85
CA ARG A 25 13.36 -22.76 13.82
C ARG A 25 13.58 -23.89 12.81
N ALA A 26 12.99 -25.05 13.09
CA ALA A 26 12.95 -26.15 12.14
C ALA A 26 12.39 -25.69 10.78
N PRO A 27 12.98 -26.13 9.65
CA PRO A 27 12.66 -25.62 8.31
C PRO A 27 11.20 -25.82 7.91
N ASP A 28 10.56 -26.89 8.37
CA ASP A 28 9.12 -27.14 8.15
C ASP A 28 8.22 -26.03 8.75
N ARG A 29 8.60 -25.49 9.91
CA ARG A 29 7.86 -24.38 10.55
C ARG A 29 8.12 -23.04 9.87
N ILE A 30 9.33 -22.83 9.35
CA ILE A 30 9.69 -21.59 8.64
C ILE A 30 8.86 -21.46 7.35
N LEU A 31 8.67 -22.54 6.60
CA LEU A 31 7.85 -22.51 5.37
C LEU A 31 6.38 -22.19 5.66
N LEU A 32 5.85 -22.73 6.75
CA LEU A 32 4.45 -22.49 7.16
C LEU A 32 4.25 -21.04 7.64
N ASP A 33 5.15 -20.55 8.49
CA ASP A 33 5.16 -19.14 8.91
C ASP A 33 5.35 -18.20 7.71
N ALA A 34 6.19 -18.57 6.75
CA ALA A 34 6.42 -17.80 5.54
C ALA A 34 5.19 -17.75 4.62
N ALA A 35 4.47 -18.86 4.47
CA ALA A 35 3.21 -18.90 3.73
C ALA A 35 2.12 -18.04 4.39
N LEU A 36 2.02 -18.06 5.73
CA LEU A 36 1.13 -17.19 6.49
C LEU A 36 1.54 -15.72 6.35
N GLY A 37 2.84 -15.43 6.41
CA GLY A 37 3.42 -14.10 6.18
C GLY A 37 3.15 -13.57 4.78
N CYS A 38 3.15 -14.44 3.76
CA CYS A 38 2.79 -14.10 2.39
C CYS A 38 1.32 -13.66 2.29
N LEU A 39 0.40 -14.44 2.86
CA LEU A 39 -1.03 -14.10 2.87
C LEU A 39 -1.28 -12.81 3.66
N ALA A 40 -0.70 -12.69 4.84
CA ALA A 40 -0.84 -11.51 5.68
C ALA A 40 -0.28 -10.26 4.97
N GLY A 41 0.93 -10.36 4.42
CA GLY A 41 1.58 -9.28 3.67
C GLY A 41 0.75 -8.84 2.46
N ALA A 42 0.23 -9.79 1.68
CA ALA A 42 -0.57 -9.48 0.50
C ALA A 42 -1.90 -8.77 0.85
N VAL A 43 -2.58 -9.19 1.92
CA VAL A 43 -3.83 -8.56 2.39
C VAL A 43 -3.56 -7.17 2.95
N LEU A 44 -2.52 -7.02 3.79
CA LEU A 44 -2.17 -5.74 4.40
C LEU A 44 -1.79 -4.71 3.33
N PHE A 45 -0.97 -5.11 2.36
CA PHE A 45 -0.53 -4.23 1.28
C PHE A 45 -1.68 -3.85 0.36
N ARG A 46 -2.65 -4.76 0.12
CA ARG A 46 -3.88 -4.45 -0.62
C ARG A 46 -4.76 -3.44 0.12
N TRP A 47 -4.91 -3.58 1.44
CA TRP A 47 -5.64 -2.62 2.26
C TRP A 47 -4.95 -1.25 2.29
N PHE A 48 -3.64 -1.24 2.55
CA PHE A 48 -2.83 -0.02 2.56
C PHE A 48 -2.91 0.73 1.22
N TRP A 49 -2.83 0.02 0.10
CA TRP A 49 -2.91 0.65 -1.22
C TRP A 49 -4.28 1.28 -1.51
N ASN A 50 -5.37 0.67 -1.04
CA ASN A 50 -6.69 1.27 -1.15
C ASN A 50 -6.79 2.57 -0.33
N VAL A 51 -6.28 2.58 0.90
CA VAL A 51 -6.26 3.78 1.75
C VAL A 51 -5.40 4.88 1.12
N LEU A 52 -4.20 4.53 0.67
CA LEU A 52 -3.28 5.46 0.01
C LEU A 52 -3.89 6.09 -1.25
N LEU A 53 -4.55 5.28 -2.09
CA LEU A 53 -5.21 5.78 -3.30
C LEU A 53 -6.41 6.68 -2.98
N SER A 54 -7.18 6.36 -1.94
CA SER A 54 -8.29 7.21 -1.49
C SER A 54 -7.76 8.57 -1.02
N ALA A 55 -6.74 8.57 -0.16
CA ALA A 55 -6.13 9.80 0.33
C ALA A 55 -5.51 10.62 -0.81
N LEU A 56 -4.80 9.98 -1.76
CA LEU A 56 -4.18 10.64 -2.91
C LEU A 56 -5.24 11.26 -3.83
N ARG A 57 -6.35 10.56 -4.07
CA ARG A 57 -7.48 11.10 -4.83
C ARG A 57 -8.08 12.33 -4.16
N GLU A 58 -8.29 12.29 -2.85
CA GLU A 58 -8.77 13.44 -2.10
C GLU A 58 -7.82 14.63 -2.21
N THR A 59 -6.50 14.40 -2.12
CA THR A 59 -5.51 15.48 -2.26
C THR A 59 -5.48 16.05 -3.68
N LEU A 60 -5.61 15.21 -4.70
CA LEU A 60 -5.67 15.64 -6.10
C LEU A 60 -6.94 16.46 -6.39
N VAL A 61 -8.10 16.01 -5.91
CA VAL A 61 -9.36 16.76 -6.05
C VAL A 61 -9.28 18.09 -5.32
N ALA A 62 -8.72 18.13 -4.11
CA ALA A 62 -8.50 19.37 -3.37
C ALA A 62 -7.58 20.33 -4.14
N ARG A 63 -6.47 19.82 -4.73
CA ARG A 63 -5.56 20.61 -5.57
C ARG A 63 -6.21 21.11 -6.86
N HIS A 64 -7.02 20.30 -7.52
CA HIS A 64 -7.76 20.72 -8.73
C HIS A 64 -8.82 21.77 -8.39
N ARG A 65 -9.52 21.66 -7.26
CA ARG A 65 -10.45 22.71 -6.80
C ARG A 65 -9.73 24.01 -6.47
N ALA A 66 -8.57 23.94 -5.81
CA ALA A 66 -7.74 25.12 -5.55
C ALA A 66 -7.24 25.78 -6.84
N ALA A 67 -6.79 24.99 -7.82
CA ALA A 67 -6.37 25.50 -9.12
C ALA A 67 -7.53 26.10 -9.92
N ALA A 68 -8.72 25.49 -9.89
CA ALA A 68 -9.92 26.02 -10.54
C ALA A 68 -10.42 27.33 -9.89
N ALA A 69 -10.28 27.49 -8.57
CA ALA A 69 -10.64 28.73 -7.88
C ALA A 69 -9.72 29.90 -8.25
N VAL A 70 -8.44 29.64 -8.56
CA VAL A 70 -7.50 30.67 -9.04
C VAL A 70 -7.72 31.01 -10.52
N ALA A 71 -8.24 30.06 -11.30
CA ALA A 71 -8.50 30.24 -12.74
C ALA A 71 -9.80 31.02 -13.05
N VAL A 72 -10.66 31.28 -12.06
CA VAL A 72 -11.78 32.23 -12.21
C VAL A 72 -11.26 33.61 -11.83
N PRO A 73 -10.90 34.49 -12.79
CA PRO A 73 -10.56 35.87 -12.45
C PRO A 73 -11.78 36.52 -11.79
N PRO A 74 -11.60 37.40 -10.79
CA PRO A 74 -12.71 38.18 -10.26
C PRO A 74 -13.31 38.96 -11.43
N ALA A 75 -14.58 38.69 -11.73
CA ALA A 75 -15.34 39.50 -12.67
C ALA A 75 -15.20 40.95 -12.20
N LYS A 76 -14.49 41.76 -12.99
CA LYS A 76 -14.41 43.20 -12.76
C LYS A 76 -15.82 43.75 -12.96
N THR A 77 -16.56 43.89 -11.88
CA THR A 77 -17.81 44.66 -11.84
C THR A 77 -17.42 46.12 -12.03
N LYS A 78 -17.90 46.69 -13.14
CA LYS A 78 -17.70 48.09 -13.54
C LYS A 78 -18.83 48.95 -12.97
#